data_AF-A0A1V6WD51-F1
#
_entry.id   AF-A0A1V6WD51-F1
#
_cell.length_a   1.000
_cell.length_b   1.000
_cell.length_c   1.000
_cell.angle_alpha   90.00
_cell.angle_beta   90.00
_cell.angle_gamma   90.00
#
_symmetry.space_group_name_H-M   'P 1'
#
loop_
_entity.id
_entity.type
_entity.pdbx_description
1 polymer ?
#
loop_
_entity_poly.entity_id
_entity_poly.type
_entity_poly.pdbx_seq_one_letter_code
_entity_poly.pdbx_strand_id
1 'polypeptide(L)'
;MSGLPTQLVKAAEWIEWIDEVDEDIRLLDFGESFLQGQEPQKLAQPGCMIYSFLFTAWPFWYLGEDEVFVFQMIGFVERLPAEWESKWESMRMKSSHNLETEEDYGTSKLERKFAGMVPNPTLEPLLDVTRGLMRFLPSNRLTAEEALDLLGNAQDQ
;
A
#
# COMPACT_ATOMS: atom_id res chain seq x y z
N MET A 1 35.49 -20.16 5.93
CA MET A 1 34.39 -19.72 6.83
C MET A 1 34.84 -19.53 8.29
N SER A 2 36.14 -19.52 8.59
CA SER A 2 36.65 -18.99 9.86
C SER A 2 36.69 -17.46 9.76
N GLY A 3 36.07 -16.76 10.71
CA GLY A 3 36.12 -15.29 10.81
C GLY A 3 34.77 -14.57 10.73
N LEU A 4 33.67 -15.26 10.42
CA LEU A 4 32.33 -14.67 10.49
C LEU A 4 31.63 -15.05 11.80
N PRO A 5 30.95 -14.11 12.48
CA PRO A 5 30.14 -14.39 13.68
C PRO A 5 29.11 -15.48 13.38
N THR A 6 28.96 -16.44 14.28
CA THR A 6 28.03 -17.57 14.11
C THR A 6 26.59 -17.14 13.86
N GLN A 7 26.18 -15.95 14.33
CA GLN A 7 24.87 -15.35 14.06
C GLN A 7 24.63 -14.97 12.60
N LEU A 8 25.69 -14.80 11.80
CA LEU A 8 25.61 -14.48 10.36
C LEU A 8 25.74 -15.71 9.46
N VAL A 9 26.21 -16.84 9.99
CA VAL A 9 26.48 -18.06 9.19
C VAL A 9 25.54 -19.20 9.54
N LYS A 10 24.88 -19.15 10.70
CA LYS A 10 23.90 -20.15 11.11
C LYS A 10 22.50 -19.62 10.82
N ALA A 11 21.77 -20.26 9.92
CA ALA A 11 20.33 -20.08 9.81
C ALA A 11 19.71 -20.34 11.18
N ALA A 12 18.74 -19.52 11.58
CA ALA A 12 18.00 -19.78 12.80
C ALA A 12 17.29 -21.15 12.65
N GLU A 13 17.72 -22.12 13.45
CA GLU A 13 17.09 -23.44 13.53
C GLU A 13 15.90 -23.31 14.47
N TRP A 14 14.71 -23.15 13.89
CA TRP A 14 13.46 -23.16 14.63
C TRP A 14 12.98 -24.61 14.75
N ILE A 15 12.87 -25.10 15.99
CA ILE A 15 12.62 -26.52 16.32
C ILE A 15 11.24 -27.03 15.82
N GLU A 16 10.37 -26.14 15.34
CA GLU A 16 9.01 -26.45 14.88
C GLU A 16 8.70 -25.92 13.48
N TRP A 17 9.72 -25.65 12.66
CA TRP A 17 9.47 -25.34 11.24
C TRP A 17 9.00 -26.61 10.52
N ILE A 18 7.75 -26.60 10.07
CA ILE A 18 7.18 -27.65 9.23
C ILE A 18 7.51 -27.26 7.78
N ASP A 19 8.09 -28.18 7.01
CA ASP A 19 8.28 -28.01 5.55
C ASP A 19 6.94 -28.15 4.81
N GLU A 20 5.89 -27.48 5.30
CA GLU A 20 4.55 -27.56 4.74
C GLU A 20 4.46 -26.71 3.47
N VAL A 21 3.92 -27.34 2.43
CA VAL A 21 3.67 -26.81 1.08
C VAL A 21 2.58 -25.72 1.03
N ASP A 22 2.05 -25.32 2.20
CA ASP A 22 1.12 -24.22 2.37
C ASP A 22 1.87 -23.04 3.03
N GLU A 23 2.16 -22.01 2.25
CA GLU A 23 2.82 -20.80 2.73
C GLU A 23 1.87 -19.95 3.58
N ASP A 24 1.88 -20.16 4.89
CA ASP A 24 1.27 -19.25 5.85
C ASP A 24 2.11 -17.97 6.02
N ILE A 25 1.55 -16.80 5.68
CA ILE A 25 2.17 -15.51 5.99
C ILE A 25 1.92 -15.17 7.46
N ARG A 26 2.99 -14.87 8.20
CA ARG A 26 2.93 -14.40 9.60
C ARG A 26 3.47 -12.99 9.71
N LEU A 27 2.74 -12.12 10.40
CA LEU A 27 3.24 -10.79 10.77
C LEU A 27 4.19 -10.94 11.97
N LEU A 28 5.39 -10.38 11.84
CA LEU A 28 6.42 -10.35 12.87
C LEU A 28 6.81 -8.90 13.17
N ASP A 29 7.72 -8.71 14.13
CA ASP A 29 8.29 -7.40 14.49
C ASP A 29 7.26 -6.39 15.06
N PHE A 30 6.61 -6.79 16.16
CA PHE A 30 5.67 -5.92 16.90
C PHE A 30 6.38 -4.87 17.78
N GLY A 31 7.68 -4.61 17.58
CA GLY A 31 8.47 -3.67 18.41
C GLY A 31 7.95 -2.23 18.36
N GLU A 32 7.37 -1.83 17.24
CA GLU A 32 6.74 -0.51 17.01
C GLU A 32 5.20 -0.57 17.05
N SER A 33 4.63 -1.63 17.64
CA SER A 33 3.18 -1.69 17.90
C SER A 33 2.77 -0.68 18.97
N PHE A 34 1.51 -0.24 18.93
CA PHE A 34 0.97 0.77 19.84
C PHE A 34 -0.39 0.32 20.40
N LEU A 35 -0.75 0.89 21.55
CA LEU A 35 -2.05 0.64 22.17
C LEU A 35 -3.16 1.40 21.42
N GLN A 36 -4.37 0.86 21.45
CA GLN A 36 -5.54 1.54 20.91
C GLN A 36 -5.74 2.90 21.61
N GLY A 37 -5.93 3.96 20.84
CA GLY A 37 -5.97 5.35 21.30
C GLY A 37 -4.59 6.03 21.39
N GLN A 38 -3.50 5.31 21.08
CA GLN A 38 -2.14 5.84 20.98
C GLN A 38 -1.58 5.68 19.56
N GLU A 39 -2.45 5.72 18.56
CA GLU A 39 -2.07 5.60 17.16
C GLU A 39 -1.05 6.69 16.78
N PRO A 40 0.05 6.33 16.09
CA PRO A 40 0.98 7.32 15.56
C PRO A 40 0.27 8.17 14.50
N GLN A 41 0.68 9.44 14.40
CA GLN A 41 0.12 10.38 13.42
C GLN A 41 0.31 9.91 11.96
N LYS A 42 1.29 9.04 11.72
CA LYS A 42 1.60 8.45 10.42
C LYS A 42 1.66 6.94 10.56
N LEU A 43 0.72 6.25 9.93
CA LEU A 43 0.68 4.79 9.87
C LEU A 43 0.73 4.33 8.41
N ALA A 44 1.63 3.40 8.09
CA ALA A 44 1.70 2.79 6.78
C ALA A 44 0.39 2.06 6.45
N GLN A 45 -0.08 2.18 5.21
CA GLN A 45 -1.35 1.58 4.79
C GLN A 45 -1.12 0.18 4.18
N PRO A 46 -1.89 -0.84 4.58
CA PRO A 46 -1.73 -2.20 4.08
C PRO A 46 -1.91 -2.31 2.56
N GLY A 47 -2.70 -1.42 1.93
CA GLY A 47 -2.86 -1.39 0.48
C GLY A 47 -1.56 -1.16 -0.30
N CYS A 48 -0.61 -0.38 0.24
CA CYS A 48 0.71 -0.23 -0.40
C CYS A 48 1.46 -1.57 -0.48
N MET A 49 1.28 -2.44 0.51
CA MET A 49 1.95 -3.74 0.57
C MET A 49 1.31 -4.74 -0.42
N ILE A 50 -0.02 -4.75 -0.52
CA ILE A 50 -0.74 -5.54 -1.55
C ILE A 50 -0.27 -5.13 -2.95
N TYR A 51 -0.21 -3.83 -3.23
CA TYR A 51 0.33 -3.32 -4.50
C TYR A 51 1.76 -3.82 -4.74
N SER A 52 2.64 -3.77 -3.74
CA SER A 52 4.02 -4.23 -3.87
C SER A 52 4.12 -5.71 -4.22
N PHE A 53 3.27 -6.56 -3.64
CA PHE A 53 3.23 -7.99 -3.99
C PHE A 53 2.75 -8.22 -5.42
N LEU A 54 1.69 -7.52 -5.84
CA LEU A 54 1.11 -7.70 -7.17
C LEU A 54 2.02 -7.19 -8.30
N PHE A 55 2.72 -6.08 -8.06
CA PHE A 55 3.46 -5.38 -9.12
C PHE A 55 4.97 -5.40 -8.94
N THR A 56 5.48 -6.03 -7.89
CA THR A 56 6.92 -6.08 -7.56
C THR A 56 7.56 -4.69 -7.53
N ALA A 57 6.79 -3.68 -7.09
CA ALA A 57 7.16 -2.27 -7.16
C ALA A 57 6.49 -1.48 -6.04
N TRP A 58 7.12 -0.41 -5.58
CA TRP A 58 6.51 0.52 -4.64
C TRP A 58 5.58 1.49 -5.38
N PRO A 59 4.37 1.78 -4.85
CA PRO A 59 3.46 2.71 -5.50
C PRO A 59 3.97 4.16 -5.40
N PHE A 60 4.72 4.48 -4.33
CA PHE A 60 5.19 5.82 -4.02
C PHE A 60 6.63 5.81 -3.51
N TRP A 61 7.39 6.83 -3.85
CA TRP A 61 8.76 7.06 -3.40
C TRP A 61 8.82 8.35 -2.58
N TYR A 62 9.39 8.28 -1.38
CA TYR A 62 9.66 9.45 -0.56
C TYR A 62 11.16 9.73 -0.51
N LEU A 63 11.58 10.82 -1.16
CA LEU A 63 12.98 11.26 -1.20
C LEU A 63 13.22 12.56 -0.43
N GLY A 64 12.28 12.94 0.44
CA GLY A 64 12.38 14.14 1.30
C GLY A 64 11.54 15.34 0.85
N GLU A 65 10.81 15.23 -0.27
CA GLU A 65 9.99 16.29 -0.84
C GLU A 65 8.50 15.94 -0.74
N ASP A 66 7.81 16.56 0.21
CA ASP A 66 6.42 16.25 0.54
C ASP A 66 5.48 16.48 -0.64
N GLU A 67 5.70 17.52 -1.44
CA GLU A 67 4.86 17.84 -2.60
C GLU A 67 5.02 16.81 -3.72
N VAL A 68 6.22 16.28 -3.91
CA VAL A 68 6.48 15.21 -4.90
C VAL A 68 5.84 13.91 -4.43
N PHE A 69 5.87 13.65 -3.13
CA PHE A 69 5.17 12.50 -2.56
C PHE A 69 3.66 12.60 -2.70
N VAL A 70 3.06 13.73 -2.33
CA VAL A 70 1.62 13.98 -2.51
C VAL A 70 1.23 13.91 -3.99
N PHE A 71 2.04 14.47 -4.89
CA PHE A 71 1.79 14.41 -6.33
C PHE A 71 1.66 12.97 -6.87
N GLN A 72 2.51 12.06 -6.39
CA GLN A 72 2.43 10.65 -6.78
C GLN A 72 1.09 10.02 -6.36
N MET A 73 0.59 10.38 -5.18
CA MET A 73 -0.67 9.88 -4.62
C MET A 73 -1.90 10.44 -5.33
N ILE A 74 -1.86 11.70 -5.80
CA ILE A 74 -2.99 12.34 -6.47
C ILE A 74 -3.38 11.55 -7.74
N GLY A 75 -4.65 11.16 -7.81
CA GLY A 75 -5.19 10.37 -8.91
C GLY A 75 -4.77 8.90 -8.91
N PHE A 76 -3.99 8.46 -7.92
CA PHE A 76 -3.52 7.09 -7.88
C PHE A 76 -4.68 6.11 -7.63
N VAL A 77 -5.46 6.35 -6.58
CA VAL A 77 -6.71 5.61 -6.31
C VAL A 77 -7.96 6.48 -6.51
N GLU A 78 -7.86 7.79 -6.28
CA GLU A 78 -8.95 8.74 -6.41
C GLU A 78 -8.43 10.17 -6.61
N ARG A 79 -9.34 11.11 -6.89
CA ARG A 79 -9.02 12.54 -6.99
C ARG A 79 -8.63 13.11 -5.63
N LEU A 80 -7.88 14.21 -5.63
CA LEU A 80 -7.59 14.94 -4.40
C LEU A 80 -8.92 15.41 -3.75
N PRO A 81 -9.11 15.22 -2.43
CA PRO A 81 -10.29 15.74 -1.74
C PRO A 81 -10.34 17.27 -1.80
N ALA A 82 -11.54 17.83 -1.99
CA ALA A 82 -11.76 19.28 -2.11
C ALA A 82 -11.18 20.07 -0.91
N GLU A 83 -11.26 19.51 0.29
CA GLU A 83 -10.70 20.10 1.51
C GLU A 83 -9.18 20.26 1.49
N TRP A 84 -8.46 19.52 0.63
CA TRP A 84 -7.00 19.57 0.53
C TRP A 84 -6.51 20.33 -0.71
N GLU A 85 -7.39 20.70 -1.64
CA GLU A 85 -7.03 21.41 -2.88
C GLU A 85 -6.25 22.70 -2.62
N SER A 86 -6.73 23.55 -1.71
CA SER A 86 -6.03 24.81 -1.39
C SER A 86 -4.62 24.58 -0.82
N LYS A 87 -4.43 23.53 -0.01
CA LYS A 87 -3.12 23.18 0.54
C LYS A 87 -2.20 22.65 -0.55
N TRP A 88 -2.71 21.78 -1.41
CA TRP A 88 -1.98 21.27 -2.57
C TRP A 88 -1.52 22.41 -3.49
N GLU A 89 -2.40 23.36 -3.79
CA GLU A 89 -2.03 24.55 -4.58
C GLU A 89 -0.91 25.35 -3.93
N SER A 90 -0.95 25.56 -2.61
CA SER A 90 0.16 26.22 -1.92
C SER A 90 1.45 25.43 -1.99
N MET A 91 1.42 24.09 -1.94
CA MET A 91 2.62 23.24 -2.05
C MET A 91 3.19 23.33 -3.47
N ARG A 92 2.32 23.18 -4.47
CA ARG A 92 2.68 23.26 -5.90
C ARG A 92 3.33 24.60 -6.25
N MET A 93 2.74 25.72 -5.83
CA MET A 93 3.27 27.07 -6.12
C MET A 93 4.64 27.35 -5.50
N LYS A 94 5.02 26.62 -4.45
CA LYS A 94 6.31 26.76 -3.77
C LYS A 94 7.35 25.76 -4.29
N SER A 95 6.93 24.76 -5.06
CA SER A 95 7.82 23.74 -5.57
C SER A 95 8.65 24.26 -6.74
N SER A 96 9.87 23.73 -6.87
CA SER A 96 10.69 23.89 -8.07
C SER A 96 10.31 22.89 -9.17
N HIS A 97 9.49 21.89 -8.86
CA HIS A 97 9.11 20.84 -9.80
C HIS A 97 7.87 21.23 -10.61
N ASN A 98 7.80 20.74 -11.85
CA ASN A 98 6.56 20.82 -12.61
C ASN A 98 5.61 19.70 -12.16
N LEU A 99 4.58 20.05 -11.38
CA LEU A 99 3.62 19.11 -10.76
C LEU A 99 2.21 19.31 -11.35
N GLU A 100 2.13 19.26 -12.67
CA GLU A 100 0.86 19.29 -13.40
C GLU A 100 0.07 17.99 -13.20
N THR A 101 -1.16 18.13 -12.71
CA THR A 101 -2.08 17.00 -12.47
C THR A 101 -2.99 16.79 -13.68
N GLU A 102 -3.22 15.54 -14.09
CA GLU A 102 -4.20 15.22 -15.14
C GLU A 102 -5.60 15.73 -14.75
N GLU A 103 -6.27 16.48 -15.63
CA GLU A 103 -7.62 17.01 -15.36
C GLU A 103 -8.72 15.93 -15.43
N ASP A 104 -8.49 14.87 -16.22
CA ASP A 104 -9.44 13.79 -16.43
C ASP A 104 -8.96 12.45 -15.85
N TYR A 105 -9.32 12.22 -14.58
CA TYR A 105 -9.13 10.92 -13.93
C TYR A 105 -10.21 9.91 -14.30
N GLY A 106 -10.62 9.80 -15.57
CA GLY A 106 -11.65 8.85 -16.00
C GLY A 106 -11.41 7.42 -15.50
N THR A 107 -10.14 7.02 -15.45
CA THR A 107 -9.66 5.77 -14.81
C THR A 107 -8.43 6.11 -13.97
N SER A 108 -8.40 5.65 -12.71
CA SER A 108 -7.30 5.90 -11.77
C SER A 108 -5.99 5.24 -12.22
N LYS A 109 -4.85 5.72 -11.73
CA LYS A 109 -3.53 5.14 -12.09
C LYS A 109 -3.45 3.66 -11.66
N LEU A 110 -4.04 3.32 -10.52
CA LEU A 110 -4.12 1.94 -10.02
C LEU A 110 -4.91 1.04 -10.98
N GLU A 111 -6.10 1.47 -11.41
CA GLU A 111 -6.95 0.73 -12.35
C GLU A 111 -6.26 0.52 -13.69
N ARG A 112 -5.64 1.57 -14.26
CA ARG A 112 -4.87 1.46 -15.51
C ARG A 112 -3.77 0.41 -15.37
N LYS A 113 -3.11 0.35 -14.22
CA LYS A 113 -2.06 -0.62 -13.94
C LYS A 113 -2.59 -2.04 -13.79
N PHE A 114 -3.70 -2.24 -13.07
CA PHE A 114 -4.38 -3.53 -12.95
C PHE A 114 -4.82 -4.06 -14.32
N ALA A 115 -5.49 -3.23 -15.13
CA ALA A 115 -5.97 -3.60 -16.46
C ALA A 115 -4.83 -4.06 -17.40
N GLY A 116 -3.63 -3.51 -17.25
CA GLY A 116 -2.47 -3.88 -18.07
C GLY A 116 -1.73 -5.14 -17.63
N MET A 117 -1.91 -5.62 -16.39
CA MET A 117 -1.05 -6.65 -15.79
C MET A 117 -1.79 -7.86 -15.23
N VAL A 118 -3.10 -7.78 -14.97
CA VAL A 118 -3.85 -8.83 -14.29
C VAL A 118 -4.86 -9.47 -15.26
N PRO A 119 -4.45 -10.44 -16.10
CA PRO A 119 -5.40 -11.27 -16.85
C PRO A 119 -6.05 -12.34 -15.98
N ASN A 120 -5.65 -12.46 -14.70
CA ASN A 120 -6.18 -13.45 -13.77
C ASN A 120 -7.42 -12.91 -13.04
N PRO A 121 -8.63 -13.41 -13.34
CA PRO A 121 -9.86 -12.95 -12.70
C PRO A 121 -9.86 -13.17 -11.18
N THR A 122 -9.11 -14.16 -10.68
CA THR A 122 -9.01 -14.42 -9.22
C THR A 122 -8.36 -13.27 -8.45
N LEU A 123 -7.61 -12.40 -9.11
CA LEU A 123 -6.96 -11.23 -8.49
C LEU A 123 -7.77 -9.94 -8.67
N GLU A 124 -8.88 -9.96 -9.42
CA GLU A 124 -9.75 -8.80 -9.64
C GLU A 124 -10.22 -8.14 -8.32
N PRO A 125 -10.63 -8.89 -7.28
CA PRO A 125 -11.07 -8.28 -6.02
C PRO A 125 -9.99 -7.44 -5.33
N LEU A 126 -8.70 -7.75 -5.57
CA LEU A 126 -7.60 -7.01 -4.99
C LEU A 126 -7.52 -5.57 -5.52
N LEU A 127 -8.10 -5.26 -6.68
CA LEU A 127 -8.20 -3.89 -7.16
C LEU A 127 -9.04 -3.05 -6.19
N ASP A 128 -10.22 -3.53 -5.84
CA ASP A 128 -11.14 -2.79 -4.97
C ASP A 128 -10.66 -2.76 -3.52
N VAL A 129 -10.09 -3.86 -3.04
CA VAL A 129 -9.44 -3.91 -1.72
C VAL A 129 -8.26 -2.93 -1.64
N THR A 130 -7.34 -2.96 -2.60
CA THR A 130 -6.17 -2.06 -2.62
C THR A 130 -6.62 -0.60 -2.69
N ARG A 131 -7.60 -0.31 -3.55
CA ARG A 131 -8.16 1.04 -3.70
C ARG A 131 -8.80 1.53 -2.41
N GLY A 132 -9.65 0.70 -1.81
CA GLY A 132 -10.38 1.02 -0.59
C GLY A 132 -9.47 1.26 0.60
N LEU A 133 -8.40 0.48 0.76
CA LEU A 133 -7.42 0.66 1.84
C LEU A 133 -6.53 1.91 1.65
N MET A 134 -6.38 2.40 0.42
CA MET A 134 -5.48 3.52 0.08
C MET A 134 -6.19 4.86 -0.10
N ARG A 135 -7.49 4.96 0.17
CA ARG A 135 -8.23 6.23 0.09
C ARG A 135 -7.61 7.32 0.96
N PHE A 136 -7.73 8.57 0.54
CA PHE A 136 -7.10 9.71 1.23
C PHE A 136 -7.65 9.90 2.63
N LEU A 137 -8.98 10.05 2.74
CA LEU A 137 -9.66 10.30 4.00
C LEU A 137 -9.77 8.99 4.80
N PRO A 138 -9.25 8.94 6.04
CA PRO A 138 -9.36 7.75 6.87
C PRO A 138 -10.79 7.25 7.06
N SER A 139 -11.77 8.16 7.13
CA SER A 139 -13.19 7.84 7.24
C SER A 139 -13.77 7.09 6.05
N ASN A 140 -13.09 7.16 4.90
CA ASN A 140 -13.54 6.52 3.65
C ASN A 140 -12.73 5.24 3.36
N ARG A 141 -11.70 4.94 4.16
CA ARG A 141 -10.91 3.73 3.97
C ARG A 141 -11.71 2.51 4.42
N LEU A 142 -11.48 1.40 3.73
CA LEU A 142 -11.99 0.11 4.19
C LEU A 142 -11.35 -0.26 5.53
N THR A 143 -12.16 -0.85 6.38
CA THR A 143 -11.71 -1.65 7.51
C THR A 143 -11.16 -2.99 7.02
N ALA A 144 -10.48 -3.71 7.91
CA ALA A 144 -10.02 -5.07 7.61
C ALA A 144 -11.18 -6.03 7.32
N GLU A 145 -12.30 -5.88 8.03
CA GLU A 145 -13.52 -6.68 7.86
C GLU A 145 -14.14 -6.46 6.48
N GLU A 146 -14.38 -5.20 6.10
CA GLU A 146 -14.95 -4.89 4.77
C GLU A 146 -14.02 -5.34 3.63
N ALA A 147 -12.70 -5.23 3.83
CA ALA A 147 -11.73 -5.74 2.86
C ALA A 147 -11.80 -7.28 2.72
N LEU A 148 -11.99 -8.01 3.83
CA LEU A 148 -12.17 -9.47 3.81
C LEU A 148 -13.48 -9.88 3.14
N ASP A 149 -14.57 -9.15 3.38
CA ASP A 149 -15.86 -9.41 2.73
C ASP A 149 -15.77 -9.32 1.20
N LEU A 150 -15.00 -8.34 0.69
CA LEU A 150 -14.74 -8.22 -0.75
C LEU A 150 -13.97 -9.42 -1.32
N LEU A 151 -13.09 -10.04 -0.53
CA LEU A 151 -12.33 -11.22 -0.94
C LEU A 151 -13.18 -12.51 -0.86
N GLY A 152 -13.97 -12.66 0.21
CA GLY A 152 -14.82 -13.84 0.42
C GLY A 152 -15.91 -13.99 -0.65
N ASN A 153 -16.53 -12.88 -1.05
CA ASN A 153 -17.55 -12.87 -2.10
C ASN A 153 -17.02 -13.27 -3.49
N ALA A 154 -15.70 -13.28 -3.68
CA ALA A 154 -15.06 -13.67 -4.94
C ALA A 154 -14.64 -15.15 -4.98
N GLN A 155 -14.64 -15.85 -3.85
CA GLN A 155 -14.35 -17.29 -3.78
C GLN A 155 -15.60 -18.15 -4.02
N ASP A 156 -16.79 -17.57 -3.90
CA ASP A 156 -18.09 -18.24 -4.07
C ASP A 156 -18.70 -18.10 -5.49
N GLN A 157 -17.95 -17.58 -6.47
CA GLN A 157 -18.34 -17.43 -7.89
C GLN A 157 -17.45 -18.24 -8.82
#